data_AF-A0A0Q6YF19-F1
#
_entry.id   AF-A0A0Q6YF19-F1
#
_cell.length_a   1.000
_cell.length_b   1.000
_cell.length_c   1.000
_cell.angle_alpha   90.00
_cell.angle_beta   90.00
_cell.angle_gamma   90.00
#
_symmetry.space_group_name_H-M   'P 1'
#
loop_
_entity.id
_entity.type
_entity.pdbx_description
1 polymer ?
#
loop_
_entity_poly.entity_id
_entity_poly.type
_entity_poly.pdbx_seq_one_letter_code
_entity_poly.pdbx_strand_id
1 'polypeptide(L)'
;MLKIVHLLMGAAALLLSFIPSLGSEATPYLQHPDALYLAFFGLLNLTLAPVIPYWNKGPRHQLQNLVSALLVLAVALQTLALLAPMPEIGGQPAILFSLGAALLAVALHLAVSFYKKSSPAAAAQNYDMSNRDTGTVKWFNTSKGFGFISRDSGDDIFVHFRAIRGEGHRVLVEGQRVEFSVMNRDKGLQAEDVIAALPRR
;
A
#
# COMPACT_ATOMS: atom_id res chain seq x y z
N MET A 1 10.50 5.43 -4.34
CA MET A 1 11.62 6.01 -3.58
C MET A 1 11.52 5.72 -2.08
N LEU A 2 10.33 5.84 -1.45
CA LEU A 2 10.16 5.60 -0.01
C LEU A 2 10.72 4.26 0.52
N LYS A 3 10.56 3.15 -0.22
CA LYS A 3 11.13 1.85 0.18
C LYS A 3 12.64 1.90 0.45
N ILE A 4 13.37 2.58 -0.44
CA ILE A 4 14.82 2.76 -0.32
C ILE A 4 15.13 3.64 0.89
N VAL A 5 14.35 4.70 1.11
CA VAL A 5 14.51 5.58 2.28
C VAL A 5 14.38 4.78 3.58
N HIS A 6 13.32 3.98 3.73
CA HIS A 6 13.12 3.17 4.93
C HIS A 6 14.18 2.07 5.09
N LEU A 7 14.61 1.44 3.99
CA LEU A 7 15.67 0.44 4.03
C LEU A 7 16.99 1.05 4.52
N LEU A 8 17.40 2.17 3.92
CA LEU A 8 18.65 2.86 4.28
C LEU A 8 18.58 3.45 5.69
N MET A 9 17.48 4.11 6.03
CA MET A 9 17.30 4.72 7.34
C MET A 9 17.25 3.65 8.44
N GLY A 10 16.55 2.55 8.19
CA GLY A 10 16.47 1.43 9.12
C GLY A 10 17.83 0.76 9.36
N ALA A 11 18.57 0.49 8.29
CA ALA A 11 19.92 -0.08 8.37
C ALA A 11 20.90 0.88 9.09
N ALA A 12 20.87 2.17 8.75
CA ALA A 12 21.71 3.18 9.38
C ALA A 12 21.41 3.29 10.88
N ALA A 13 20.14 3.39 11.27
CA ALA A 13 19.73 3.43 12.67
C ALA A 13 20.21 2.20 13.45
N LEU A 14 20.07 1.01 12.87
CA LEU A 14 20.50 -0.23 13.50
C LEU A 14 22.02 -0.25 13.71
N LEU A 15 22.81 0.18 12.73
CA LEU A 15 24.26 0.28 12.86
C LEU A 15 24.67 1.34 13.89
N LEU A 16 24.08 2.53 13.83
CA LEU A 16 24.36 3.62 14.77
C LEU A 16 24.02 3.24 16.21
N SER A 17 23.02 2.37 16.42
CA SER A 17 22.65 1.90 17.75
C SER A 17 23.79 1.20 18.49
N PHE A 18 24.75 0.60 17.78
CA PHE A 18 25.88 -0.11 18.42
C PHE A 18 27.00 0.82 18.88
N ILE A 19 27.02 2.09 18.46
CA ILE A 19 28.11 3.03 18.76
C ILE A 19 28.47 3.08 20.26
N PRO A 20 27.52 3.19 21.22
CA PRO A 20 27.85 3.24 22.64
C PRO A 20 28.55 1.99 23.17
N SER A 21 28.43 0.86 22.47
CA SER A 21 29.03 -0.42 22.86
C SER A 21 30.41 -0.68 22.24
N LEU A 22 30.94 0.24 21.42
CA LEU A 22 32.24 0.08 20.76
C LEU A 22 33.42 0.65 21.57
N GLY A 23 33.15 1.40 22.64
CA GLY A 23 34.19 2.02 23.48
C GLY A 23 34.88 1.03 24.42
N SER A 24 36.13 1.33 24.80
CA SER A 24 36.89 0.52 25.77
C SER A 24 36.30 0.51 27.18
N GLU A 25 35.53 1.54 27.52
CA GLU A 25 34.80 1.67 28.79
C GLU A 25 33.28 1.45 28.61
N ALA A 26 32.87 0.79 27.53
CA ALA A 26 31.46 0.60 27.22
C ALA A 26 30.77 -0.31 28.26
N THR A 27 29.63 0.15 28.76
CA THR A 27 28.69 -0.71 29.47
C THR A 27 27.98 -1.66 28.48
N PRO A 28 27.47 -2.81 28.95
CA PRO A 28 26.74 -3.76 28.10
C PRO A 28 25.62 -3.10 27.30
N TYR A 29 25.45 -3.50 26.04
CA TYR A 29 24.49 -2.91 25.09
C TYR A 29 23.08 -2.72 25.67
N LEU A 30 22.57 -3.71 26.39
CA LEU A 30 21.22 -3.69 26.98
C LEU A 30 21.04 -2.62 28.07
N GLN A 31 22.11 -1.99 28.52
CA GLN A 31 22.07 -0.88 29.49
C GLN A 31 22.01 0.50 28.82
N HIS A 32 22.06 0.57 27.50
CA HIS A 32 21.94 1.82 26.73
C HIS A 32 20.50 2.00 26.23
N PRO A 33 19.61 2.71 26.96
CA PRO A 33 18.22 2.84 26.55
C PRO A 33 18.07 3.52 25.18
N ASP A 34 18.86 4.56 24.91
CA ASP A 34 18.78 5.28 23.64
C ASP A 34 19.22 4.46 22.43
N ALA A 35 20.20 3.58 22.63
CA ALA A 35 20.62 2.61 21.62
C ALA A 35 19.51 1.60 21.33
N LEU A 36 18.86 1.07 22.38
CA LEU A 36 17.74 0.14 22.23
C LEU A 36 16.58 0.79 21.47
N TYR A 37 16.19 2.01 21.83
CA TYR A 37 15.12 2.73 21.12
C TYR A 37 15.48 2.97 19.65
N LEU A 38 16.72 3.37 19.37
CA LEU A 38 17.18 3.57 18.00
C LEU A 38 17.16 2.27 17.19
N ALA A 39 17.58 1.15 17.80
CA ALA A 39 17.52 -0.17 17.16
C ALA A 39 16.07 -0.59 16.86
N PHE A 40 15.14 -0.38 17.80
CA PHE A 40 13.72 -0.65 17.58
C PHE A 40 13.14 0.19 16.44
N PHE A 41 13.45 1.49 16.38
CA PHE A 41 13.02 2.34 15.28
C PHE A 41 13.67 1.93 13.94
N GLY A 42 14.92 1.46 13.97
CA GLY A 42 15.59 0.87 12.82
C GLY A 42 14.86 -0.36 12.28
N LEU A 43 14.55 -1.31 13.16
CA LEU A 43 13.77 -2.51 12.83
C LEU A 43 12.37 -2.18 12.32
N LEU A 44 11.70 -1.18 12.91
CA LEU A 44 10.39 -0.71 12.44
C LEU A 44 10.47 -0.21 10.98
N ASN A 45 11.52 0.54 10.64
CA ASN A 45 11.73 1.01 9.26
C ASN A 45 12.02 -0.16 8.30
N LEU A 46 12.85 -1.12 8.70
CA LEU A 46 13.18 -2.30 7.89
C LEU A 46 11.97 -3.20 7.64
N THR A 47 11.13 -3.42 8.66
CA THR A 47 9.92 -4.23 8.55
C THR A 47 8.84 -3.55 7.70
N LEU A 48 8.76 -2.22 7.73
CA LEU A 48 7.82 -1.47 6.91
C LEU A 48 8.23 -1.41 5.44
N ALA A 49 9.52 -1.25 5.13
CA ALA A 49 10.04 -1.06 3.77
C ALA A 49 9.45 -2.02 2.70
N PRO A 50 9.34 -3.36 2.92
CA PRO A 50 8.75 -4.26 1.92
C PRO A 50 7.24 -4.10 1.78
N VAL A 51 6.54 -3.71 2.84
CA VAL A 51 5.07 -3.67 2.92
C VAL A 51 4.48 -2.39 2.33
N ILE A 52 5.28 -1.33 2.14
CA ILE A 52 4.79 -0.04 1.63
C ILE A 52 4.11 -0.21 0.25
N PRO A 53 2.80 0.06 0.15
CA PRO A 53 2.07 -0.03 -1.11
C PRO A 53 2.47 1.10 -2.07
N TYR A 54 2.53 0.80 -3.37
CA TYR A 54 2.77 1.78 -4.42
C TYR A 54 1.46 2.45 -4.84
N TRP A 55 1.11 3.56 -4.18
CA TRP A 55 0.02 4.43 -4.62
C TRP A 55 0.59 5.54 -5.49
N ASN A 56 0.17 5.66 -6.75
CA ASN A 56 0.75 6.68 -7.65
C ASN A 56 0.15 8.08 -7.42
N LYS A 57 -1.10 8.22 -6.98
CA LYS A 57 -1.79 9.51 -6.74
C LYS A 57 -2.89 9.37 -5.67
N GLY A 58 -3.32 10.50 -5.10
CA GLY A 58 -4.49 10.59 -4.21
C GLY A 58 -4.16 10.72 -2.71
N PRO A 59 -5.19 10.84 -1.84
CA PRO A 59 -5.02 11.11 -0.41
C PRO A 59 -4.26 9.98 0.32
N ARG A 60 -4.38 8.73 -0.15
CA ARG A 60 -3.62 7.60 0.40
C ARG A 60 -2.11 7.73 0.19
N HIS A 61 -1.69 8.27 -0.96
CA HIS A 61 -0.28 8.53 -1.24
C HIS A 61 0.27 9.65 -0.33
N GLN A 62 -0.48 10.75 -0.19
CA GLN A 62 -0.08 11.85 0.71
C GLN A 62 0.05 11.38 2.17
N LEU A 63 -0.88 10.56 2.63
CA LEU A 63 -0.84 10.02 3.99
C LEU A 63 0.30 9.03 4.20
N GLN A 64 0.60 8.19 3.20
CA GLN A 64 1.79 7.33 3.25
C GLN A 64 3.09 8.15 3.31
N ASN A 65 3.16 9.27 2.59
CA ASN A 65 4.32 10.17 2.67
C ASN A 65 4.46 10.79 4.07
N LEU A 66 3.35 11.19 4.69
CA LEU A 66 3.33 11.71 6.06
C LEU A 66 3.80 10.65 7.06
N VAL A 67 3.27 9.43 6.99
CA VAL A 67 3.72 8.30 7.81
C VAL A 67 5.23 8.08 7.65
N SER A 68 5.71 8.10 6.41
CA SER A 68 7.13 7.90 6.10
C SER A 68 7.99 9.01 6.71
N ALA A 69 7.54 10.27 6.61
CA ALA A 69 8.22 11.42 7.18
C ALA A 69 8.28 11.36 8.71
N LEU A 70 7.20 10.95 9.38
CA LEU A 70 7.17 10.80 10.83
C LEU A 70 8.13 9.70 11.32
N LEU A 71 8.23 8.58 10.61
CA LEU A 71 9.18 7.51 10.96
C LEU A 71 10.63 7.93 10.77
N VAL A 72 10.91 8.67 9.70
CA VAL A 72 12.24 9.26 9.47
C VAL A 72 12.55 10.27 10.57
N LEU A 73 11.60 11.12 10.96
CA LEU A 73 11.75 12.08 12.05
C LEU A 73 11.99 11.37 13.38
N ALA A 74 11.28 10.30 13.69
CA ALA A 74 11.48 9.51 14.92
C ALA A 74 12.91 8.96 15.01
N VAL A 75 13.42 8.40 13.91
CA VAL A 75 14.83 7.95 13.83
C VAL A 75 15.78 9.13 14.01
N ALA A 76 15.57 10.23 13.29
CA ALA A 76 16.44 11.40 13.37
C ALA A 76 16.52 11.98 14.80
N LEU A 77 15.37 12.13 15.46
CA LEU A 77 15.31 12.60 16.85
C LEU A 77 16.02 11.63 17.80
N GLN A 78 15.84 10.31 17.62
CA GLN A 78 16.50 9.33 18.47
C GLN A 78 18.01 9.23 18.22
N THR A 79 18.46 9.38 16.96
CA THR A 79 19.90 9.48 16.65
C THR A 79 20.51 10.72 17.29
N LEU A 80 19.79 11.84 17.29
CA LEU A 80 20.25 13.06 17.93
C LEU A 80 20.33 12.89 19.44
N ALA A 81 19.33 12.29 20.08
CA ALA A 81 19.36 11.98 21.51
C ALA A 81 20.55 11.07 21.89
N LEU A 82 20.90 10.11 21.03
CA LEU A 82 22.03 9.21 21.25
C LEU A 82 23.39 9.91 21.12
N LEU A 83 23.55 10.77 20.09
CA LEU A 83 24.83 11.40 19.76
C LEU A 83 25.08 12.70 20.54
N ALA A 84 24.01 13.42 20.87
CA ALA A 84 24.01 14.63 21.66
C ALA A 84 23.06 14.41 22.82
N PRO A 85 23.53 13.85 23.96
CA PRO A 85 22.69 13.48 25.09
C PRO A 85 22.01 14.71 25.69
N MET A 86 20.85 15.02 25.14
CA MET A 86 19.91 16.04 25.57
C MET A 86 18.76 15.30 26.24
N PRO A 87 18.86 15.01 27.55
CA PRO A 87 17.86 14.19 28.23
C PRO A 87 16.48 14.85 28.25
N GLU A 88 16.43 16.19 28.19
CA GLU A 88 15.21 16.97 28.26
C GLU A 88 15.11 18.02 27.14
N ILE A 89 13.91 18.18 26.61
CA ILE A 89 13.52 19.24 25.68
C ILE A 89 12.27 19.90 26.25
N GLY A 90 12.36 21.17 26.64
CA GLY A 90 11.23 21.91 27.23
C GLY A 90 10.74 21.31 28.57
N GLY A 91 11.64 20.73 29.37
CA GLY A 91 11.32 20.09 30.65
C GLY A 91 10.64 18.72 30.53
N GLN A 92 10.64 18.12 29.34
CA GLN A 92 10.12 16.79 29.08
C GLN A 92 11.23 15.88 28.52
N PRO A 93 11.24 14.57 28.85
CA PRO A 93 12.22 13.64 28.31
C PRO A 93 12.24 13.65 26.77
N ALA A 94 13.42 13.79 26.15
CA ALA A 94 13.56 13.89 24.70
C ALA A 94 12.98 12.67 23.94
N ILE A 95 13.01 11.49 24.57
CA ILE A 95 12.42 10.25 24.07
C ILE A 95 10.92 10.37 23.78
N LEU A 96 10.18 11.24 24.48
CA LEU A 96 8.74 11.39 24.25
C LEU A 96 8.43 11.93 22.85
N PHE A 97 9.33 12.76 22.29
CA PHE A 97 9.14 13.32 20.95
C PHE A 97 9.38 12.28 19.86
N SER A 98 10.46 11.48 19.97
CA SER A 98 10.74 10.41 19.01
C SER A 98 9.71 9.28 19.09
N LEU A 99 9.33 8.88 20.31
CA LEU A 99 8.30 7.87 20.56
C LEU A 99 6.92 8.35 20.09
N GLY A 100 6.56 9.61 20.37
CA GLY A 100 5.30 10.20 19.92
C GLY A 100 5.20 10.23 18.39
N ALA A 101 6.28 10.60 17.70
CA ALA A 101 6.34 10.57 16.25
C ALA A 101 6.19 9.14 15.69
N ALA A 102 6.87 8.15 16.29
CA ALA A 102 6.76 6.75 15.88
C ALA A 102 5.34 6.19 16.10
N LEU A 103 4.74 6.44 17.27
CA LEU A 103 3.39 5.99 17.60
C LEU A 103 2.34 6.62 16.68
N LEU A 104 2.45 7.93 16.41
CA LEU A 104 1.57 8.61 15.48
C LEU A 104 1.69 8.02 14.08
N ALA A 105 2.91 7.74 13.61
CA ALA A 105 3.13 7.13 12.31
C ALA A 105 2.49 5.73 12.21
N VAL A 106 2.69 4.90 13.23
CA VAL A 106 2.10 3.56 13.30
C VAL A 106 0.57 3.65 13.35
N ALA A 107 0.01 4.52 14.19
CA ALA A 107 -1.43 4.72 14.29
C ALA A 107 -2.05 5.15 12.96
N LEU A 108 -1.42 6.10 12.25
CA LEU A 108 -1.85 6.54 10.93
C LEU A 108 -1.74 5.41 9.90
N HIS A 109 -0.65 4.64 9.91
CA HIS A 109 -0.47 3.52 8.99
C HIS A 109 -1.53 2.43 9.21
N LEU A 110 -1.80 2.07 10.47
CA LEU A 110 -2.88 1.14 10.83
C LEU A 110 -4.25 1.69 10.43
N ALA A 111 -4.52 2.96 10.74
CA ALA A 111 -5.77 3.61 10.37
C ALA A 111 -6.02 3.52 8.86
N VAL A 112 -5.00 3.73 8.01
CA VAL A 112 -5.11 3.59 6.55
C VAL A 112 -5.27 2.15 6.10
N SER A 113 -4.50 1.23 6.69
CA SER A 113 -4.49 -0.19 6.32
C SER A 113 -5.81 -0.88 6.66
N PHE A 114 -6.41 -0.48 7.79
CA PHE A 114 -7.69 -0.97 8.28
C PHE A 114 -8.88 -0.07 7.94
N TYR A 115 -8.66 1.07 7.25
CA TYR A 115 -9.75 1.80 6.59
C TYR A 115 -10.25 0.99 5.39
N LYS A 116 -10.92 -0.12 5.69
CA LYS A 116 -11.94 -0.70 4.84
C LYS A 116 -12.95 0.42 4.69
N LYS A 117 -12.89 1.15 3.56
CA LYS A 117 -14.07 1.85 3.09
C LYS A 117 -15.12 0.74 3.14
N SER A 118 -16.07 0.84 4.07
CA SER A 118 -17.24 0.01 4.06
C SER A 118 -17.77 0.20 2.65
N SER A 119 -17.46 -0.73 1.75
CA SER A 119 -18.28 -0.90 0.56
C SER A 119 -19.64 -1.10 1.18
N PRO A 120 -20.57 -0.14 1.05
CA PRO A 120 -21.90 -0.33 1.60
C PRO A 120 -22.33 -1.69 1.10
N ALA A 121 -22.58 -2.60 2.05
CA ALA A 121 -22.90 -3.99 1.77
C ALA A 121 -24.01 -3.98 0.74
N ALA A 122 -23.69 -4.38 -0.50
CA ALA A 122 -24.63 -4.47 -1.61
C ALA A 122 -25.80 -3.48 -1.51
N ALA A 123 -25.52 -2.19 -1.33
CA ALA A 123 -26.49 -1.19 -1.76
C ALA A 123 -26.56 -1.46 -3.25
N ALA A 124 -27.72 -1.91 -3.73
CA ALA A 124 -28.00 -2.01 -5.15
C ALA A 124 -27.54 -0.69 -5.77
N GLN A 125 -26.32 -0.69 -6.31
CA GLN A 125 -25.92 0.33 -7.22
C GLN A 125 -26.95 0.14 -8.31
N ASN A 126 -27.76 1.17 -8.54
CA ASN A 126 -28.35 1.35 -9.85
C ASN A 126 -27.15 1.30 -10.80
N TYR A 127 -26.81 0.08 -11.27
CA TYR A 127 -26.10 -0.12 -12.50
C TYR A 127 -26.94 0.69 -13.44
N ASP A 128 -26.43 1.85 -13.80
CA ASP A 128 -27.04 2.63 -14.83
C ASP A 128 -26.95 1.75 -16.08
N MET A 129 -28.00 0.96 -16.30
CA MET A 129 -28.13 0.06 -17.44
C MET A 129 -28.05 0.83 -18.76
N SER A 130 -28.06 2.17 -18.70
CA SER A 130 -27.88 3.06 -19.85
C SER A 130 -26.42 3.23 -20.31
N ASN A 131 -25.40 2.77 -19.56
CA ASN A 131 -23.99 2.94 -19.94
C ASN A 131 -23.17 1.64 -19.88
N ARG A 132 -23.72 0.57 -20.45
CA ARG A 132 -22.99 -0.66 -20.72
C ARG A 132 -22.40 -0.58 -22.12
N ASP A 133 -21.12 -0.94 -22.23
CA ASP A 133 -20.42 -1.00 -23.50
C ASP A 133 -20.52 -2.41 -24.07
N THR A 134 -20.38 -2.53 -25.39
CA THR A 134 -20.37 -3.83 -26.06
C THR A 134 -19.07 -4.05 -26.80
N GLY A 135 -18.72 -5.32 -26.95
CA GLY A 135 -17.50 -5.70 -27.62
C GLY A 135 -17.43 -7.18 -27.92
N THR A 136 -16.32 -7.58 -28.52
CA THR A 136 -16.06 -8.94 -28.93
C THR A 136 -14.84 -9.46 -28.18
N VAL A 137 -14.94 -10.65 -27.60
CA VAL A 137 -13.83 -11.28 -26.89
C VAL A 137 -12.70 -11.54 -27.89
N LYS A 138 -11.58 -10.85 -27.70
CA LYS A 138 -10.40 -10.96 -28.56
C LYS A 138 -9.64 -12.25 -28.29
N TRP A 139 -9.51 -12.60 -27.01
CA TRP A 139 -9.00 -13.89 -26.55
C TRP A 139 -9.26 -14.02 -25.05
N PHE A 140 -9.36 -15.25 -24.57
CA PHE A 140 -9.46 -15.54 -23.14
C PHE A 140 -8.69 -16.81 -22.80
N ASN A 141 -7.81 -16.73 -21.82
CA ASN A 141 -7.08 -17.89 -21.34
C ASN A 141 -7.80 -18.48 -20.12
N THR A 142 -8.51 -19.59 -20.33
CA THR A 142 -9.27 -20.28 -19.28
C THR A 142 -8.40 -20.74 -18.11
N SER A 143 -7.20 -21.24 -18.38
CA SER A 143 -6.27 -21.72 -17.33
C SER A 143 -5.75 -20.59 -16.46
N LYS A 144 -5.52 -19.41 -17.02
CA LYS A 144 -5.05 -18.22 -16.29
C LYS A 144 -6.18 -17.33 -15.78
N GLY A 145 -7.40 -17.49 -16.29
CA GLY A 145 -8.59 -16.75 -15.88
C GLY A 145 -8.63 -15.29 -16.32
N PHE A 146 -7.98 -14.92 -17.43
CA PHE A 146 -8.00 -13.56 -17.95
C PHE A 146 -7.94 -13.49 -19.48
N GLY A 147 -8.34 -12.36 -20.03
CA GLY A 147 -8.37 -12.11 -21.47
C GLY A 147 -8.52 -10.63 -21.80
N PHE A 148 -8.83 -10.38 -23.07
CA PHE A 148 -9.13 -9.04 -23.58
C PHE A 148 -10.40 -9.06 -24.42
N ILE A 149 -11.15 -7.95 -24.36
CA ILE A 149 -12.33 -7.70 -25.17
C ILE A 149 -12.00 -6.49 -26.05
N SER A 150 -12.21 -6.61 -27.36
CA SER A 150 -12.15 -5.47 -28.27
C SER A 150 -13.49 -4.73 -28.19
N ARG A 151 -13.47 -3.49 -27.72
CA ARG A 151 -14.66 -2.64 -27.62
C ARG A 151 -15.10 -2.21 -29.01
N ASP A 152 -16.40 -1.98 -29.18
CA ASP A 152 -16.90 -1.35 -30.41
C ASP A 152 -16.35 0.05 -30.63
N SER A 153 -15.96 0.72 -29.55
CA SER A 153 -15.31 2.03 -29.61
C SER A 153 -13.87 1.98 -30.13
N GLY A 154 -13.29 0.78 -30.32
CA GLY A 154 -11.99 0.56 -30.97
C GLY A 154 -10.84 0.16 -30.05
N ASP A 155 -10.93 0.40 -28.74
CA ASP A 155 -9.86 0.05 -27.80
C ASP A 155 -10.05 -1.35 -27.21
N ASP A 156 -8.94 -2.04 -26.93
CA ASP A 156 -8.95 -3.31 -26.20
C ASP A 156 -9.02 -3.05 -24.69
N ILE A 157 -9.88 -3.80 -23.99
CA ILE A 157 -10.06 -3.71 -22.55
C ILE A 157 -9.75 -5.05 -21.86
N PHE A 158 -9.07 -4.99 -20.72
CA PHE A 158 -8.73 -6.16 -19.93
C PHE A 158 -9.96 -6.76 -19.24
N VAL A 159 -10.07 -8.08 -19.19
CA VAL A 159 -11.12 -8.80 -18.45
C VAL A 159 -10.53 -9.93 -17.60
N HIS A 160 -11.04 -10.06 -16.38
CA HIS A 160 -10.70 -11.14 -15.45
C HIS A 160 -11.93 -12.03 -15.19
N PHE A 161 -11.73 -13.33 -14.92
CA PHE A 161 -12.84 -14.28 -14.74
C PHE A 161 -13.84 -13.87 -13.66
N ARG A 162 -13.38 -13.13 -12.63
CA ARG A 162 -14.22 -12.59 -11.55
C ARG A 162 -15.26 -11.58 -12.03
N ALA A 163 -14.97 -10.87 -13.11
CA ALA A 163 -15.85 -9.87 -13.69
C ALA A 163 -17.01 -10.50 -14.48
N ILE A 164 -16.90 -11.79 -14.86
CA ILE A 164 -17.94 -12.50 -15.61
C ILE A 164 -19.06 -12.90 -14.66
N ARG A 165 -20.32 -12.60 -15.02
CA ARG A 165 -21.49 -13.07 -14.28
C ARG A 165 -21.80 -14.53 -14.60
N GLY A 166 -22.32 -15.24 -13.60
CA GLY A 166 -22.72 -16.65 -13.70
C GLY A 166 -22.21 -17.48 -12.53
N GLU A 167 -22.77 -18.68 -12.37
CA GLU A 167 -22.33 -19.67 -11.39
C GLU A 167 -21.47 -20.74 -12.07
N GLY A 168 -20.49 -21.30 -11.36
CA GLY A 168 -19.57 -22.32 -11.91
C GLY A 168 -18.37 -21.77 -12.68
N HIS A 169 -17.94 -22.49 -13.72
CA HIS A 169 -16.77 -22.14 -14.54
C HIS A 169 -17.07 -20.94 -15.45
N ARG A 170 -16.52 -19.77 -15.08
CA ARG A 170 -16.72 -18.50 -15.79
C ARG A 170 -15.67 -18.32 -16.89
N VAL A 171 -16.05 -18.64 -18.12
CA VAL A 171 -15.16 -18.63 -19.28
C VAL A 171 -15.77 -17.78 -20.40
N LEU A 172 -14.92 -17.07 -21.14
CA LEU A 172 -15.29 -16.39 -22.38
C LEU A 172 -14.70 -17.14 -23.57
N VAL A 173 -15.44 -17.20 -24.66
CA VAL A 173 -14.99 -17.81 -25.92
C VAL A 173 -14.50 -16.71 -26.84
N GLU A 174 -13.40 -16.94 -27.56
CA GLU A 174 -12.92 -16.01 -28.59
C GLU A 174 -14.01 -15.76 -29.65
N GLY A 175 -14.18 -14.50 -30.05
CA GLY A 175 -15.27 -14.08 -30.94
C GLY A 175 -16.64 -13.93 -30.27
N GLN A 176 -16.78 -14.30 -28.98
CA GLN A 176 -18.04 -14.16 -28.27
C GLN A 176 -18.41 -12.68 -28.09
N ARG A 177 -19.68 -12.37 -28.34
CA ARG A 177 -20.23 -11.04 -28.09
C ARG A 177 -20.59 -10.86 -26.62
N VAL A 178 -20.12 -9.77 -26.03
CA VAL A 178 -20.29 -9.49 -24.61
C VAL A 178 -20.68 -8.04 -24.36
N GLU A 179 -21.32 -7.84 -23.22
CA GLU A 179 -21.75 -6.54 -22.72
C GLU A 179 -21.21 -6.36 -21.30
N PHE A 180 -20.65 -5.20 -21.00
CA PHE A 180 -19.89 -4.97 -19.77
C PHE A 180 -19.85 -3.49 -19.41
N SER A 181 -19.45 -3.19 -18.18
CA SER A 181 -19.17 -1.82 -17.74
C SER A 181 -17.67 -1.55 -17.73
N VAL A 182 -17.27 -0.35 -18.15
CA VAL A 182 -15.88 0.08 -18.16
C VAL A 182 -15.54 0.72 -16.81
N MET A 183 -14.51 0.21 -16.15
CA MET A 183 -14.01 0.76 -14.88
C MET A 183 -12.51 1.03 -14.96
N ASN A 184 -12.06 2.17 -14.43
CA ASN A 184 -10.64 2.49 -14.32
C ASN A 184 -10.06 1.95 -13.00
N ARG A 185 -9.04 1.09 -13.07
CA ARG A 185 -8.32 0.53 -11.91
C ARG A 185 -6.81 0.81 -11.99
N ASP A 186 -6.06 0.36 -10.98
CA ASP A 186 -4.61 0.59 -10.84
C ASP A 186 -3.77 0.15 -12.06
N LYS A 187 -4.29 -0.78 -12.89
CA LYS A 187 -3.63 -1.30 -14.09
C LYS A 187 -4.23 -0.78 -15.41
N GLY A 188 -5.09 0.24 -15.36
CA GLY A 188 -5.78 0.81 -16.52
C GLY A 188 -7.26 0.43 -16.60
N LEU A 189 -7.83 0.60 -17.80
CA LEU A 189 -9.23 0.28 -18.07
C LEU A 189 -9.46 -1.23 -18.04
N GLN A 190 -10.53 -1.65 -17.36
CA GLN A 190 -10.95 -3.04 -17.29
C GLN A 190 -12.47 -3.18 -17.38
N ALA A 191 -12.91 -4.31 -17.92
CA ALA A 191 -14.30 -4.70 -18.00
C ALA A 191 -14.76 -5.29 -16.66
N GLU A 192 -15.91 -4.83 -16.19
CA GLU A 192 -16.63 -5.35 -15.03
C GLU A 192 -18.02 -5.81 -15.47
N ASP A 193 -18.63 -6.69 -14.67
CA ASP A 193 -20.02 -7.11 -14.85
C ASP A 193 -20.34 -7.75 -16.21
N VAL A 194 -19.40 -8.52 -16.73
CA VAL A 194 -19.46 -9.06 -18.09
C VAL A 194 -20.56 -10.11 -18.21
N ILE A 195 -21.44 -9.93 -19.19
CA ILE A 195 -22.47 -10.88 -19.60
C ILE A 195 -22.36 -11.18 -21.10
N ALA A 196 -22.88 -12.33 -21.52
CA ALA A 196 -23.09 -12.58 -22.94
C ALA A 196 -24.11 -11.58 -23.49
N ALA A 197 -23.80 -10.91 -24.60
CA ALA A 197 -24.74 -10.00 -25.23
C ALA A 197 -25.88 -10.80 -25.86
N LEU A 198 -27.12 -10.31 -25.72
CA LEU A 198 -28.27 -10.91 -26.38
C LEU A 198 -28.11 -10.81 -27.91
N PRO A 199 -28.51 -11.84 -28.68
CA PRO A 199 -28.55 -11.74 -30.14
C PRO A 199 -29.52 -10.62 -30.53
N ARG A 200 -29.04 -9.62 -31.27
CA ARG A 200 -29.92 -8.60 -31.87
C ARG A 200 -30.82 -9.31 -32.88
N ARG A 201 -32.14 -9.31 -32.63
CA ARG A 201 -33.16 -9.73 -33.61
C ARG A 201 -33.30 -8.68 -34.70
#